data_AF-A0A828RU62-F1
#
_entry.id   AF-A0A828RU62-F1
#
_cell.length_a   1.000
_cell.length_b   1.000
_cell.length_c   1.000
_cell.angle_alpha   90.00
_cell.angle_beta   90.00
_cell.angle_gamma   90.00
#
_symmetry.space_group_name_H-M   'P 1'
#
loop_
_entity.id
_entity.type
_entity.pdbx_description
1 polymer ?
#
loop_
_entity_poly.entity_id
_entity_poly.type
_entity_poly.pdbx_seq_one_letter_code
_entity_poly.pdbx_strand_id
1 'polypeptide(L)'
;MTQTKTRRPRRTYTDEFKNQLVQLYLNGKRKCDIVREYDISSSLLDKWIKQSTSTGSFKEKDNRSEEEQELIQLRKKVKQLEMENDILKQAALILGRR
;
A
#
# COMPACT_ATOMS: atom_id res chain seq x y z
N MET A 1 4.54 -24.28 -24.57
CA MET A 1 4.98 -24.31 -23.16
C MET A 1 5.29 -22.90 -22.71
N THR A 2 4.47 -22.30 -21.85
CA THR A 2 4.67 -20.92 -21.38
C THR A 2 5.72 -20.89 -20.26
N GLN A 3 6.85 -20.23 -20.51
CA GLN A 3 7.87 -19.99 -19.48
C GLN A 3 7.30 -19.10 -18.38
N THR A 4 7.13 -19.65 -17.18
CA THR A 4 6.74 -18.88 -15.99
C THR A 4 7.93 -18.03 -15.54
N LYS A 5 7.88 -16.73 -15.82
CA LYS A 5 8.88 -15.74 -15.39
C LYS A 5 8.96 -15.71 -13.86
N THR A 6 10.07 -16.16 -13.29
CA THR A 6 10.34 -16.16 -11.84
C THR A 6 10.33 -14.72 -11.30
N ARG A 7 9.57 -14.50 -10.22
CA ARG A 7 9.45 -13.17 -9.59
C ARG A 7 10.75 -12.86 -8.84
N ARG A 8 11.32 -11.67 -9.06
CA ARG A 8 12.50 -11.21 -8.31
C ARG A 8 12.17 -11.11 -6.81
N PRO A 9 13.11 -11.45 -5.91
CA PRO A 9 12.91 -11.31 -4.49
C PRO A 9 12.64 -9.85 -4.12
N ARG A 10 11.77 -9.64 -3.13
CA ARG A 10 11.35 -8.30 -2.71
C ARG A 10 12.47 -7.64 -1.91
N ARG A 11 13.02 -6.53 -2.42
CA ARG A 11 14.02 -5.73 -1.72
C ARG A 11 13.34 -4.87 -0.64
N THR A 12 13.96 -4.74 0.53
CA THR A 12 13.54 -3.87 1.63
C THR A 12 14.60 -2.80 1.87
N TYR A 13 14.15 -1.56 2.12
CA TYR A 13 15.02 -0.42 2.35
C TYR A 13 14.66 0.23 3.68
N THR A 14 15.68 0.68 4.42
CA THR A 14 15.49 1.41 5.68
C THR A 14 14.96 2.82 5.42
N ASP A 15 14.35 3.44 6.43
CA ASP A 15 13.76 4.78 6.26
C ASP A 15 14.84 5.86 6.12
N GLU A 16 16.01 5.67 6.76
CA GLU A 16 17.18 6.53 6.57
C GLU A 16 17.67 6.52 5.12
N PHE A 17 17.74 5.34 4.50
CA PHE A 17 18.18 5.21 3.11
C PHE A 17 17.21 5.92 2.15
N LYS A 18 15.90 5.75 2.38
CA LYS A 18 14.87 6.45 1.59
C LYS A 18 15.01 7.96 1.73
N ASN A 19 15.19 8.46 2.96
CA ASN A 19 15.39 9.88 3.23
C ASN A 19 16.63 10.41 2.51
N GLN A 20 17.76 9.72 2.56
CA GLN A 20 18.98 10.14 1.86
C GLN A 20 18.74 10.31 0.36
N LEU A 21 18.07 9.35 -0.29
CA LEU A 21 17.82 9.43 -1.72
C LEU A 21 16.85 10.55 -2.10
N VAL A 22 15.83 10.79 -1.27
CA VAL A 22 14.91 11.91 -1.49
C VAL A 22 15.63 13.24 -1.27
N GLN A 23 16.49 13.36 -0.25
CA GLN A 23 17.31 14.55 -0.02
C GLN A 23 18.27 14.82 -1.19
N LEU A 24 18.89 13.79 -1.77
CA LEU A 24 19.71 13.95 -2.98
C LEU A 24 18.91 14.55 -4.14
N TYR A 25 17.67 14.09 -4.33
CA TYR A 25 16.78 14.64 -5.35
C TYR A 25 16.39 16.09 -5.05
N LEU A 26 16.01 16.40 -3.80
CA LEU A 26 15.67 17.76 -3.37
C LEU A 26 16.85 18.73 -3.49
N ASN A 27 18.07 18.25 -3.29
CA ASN A 27 19.31 19.01 -3.49
C ASN A 27 19.68 19.20 -4.98
N GLY A 28 18.80 18.79 -5.92
CA GLY A 28 18.94 19.06 -7.35
C GLY A 28 19.62 17.95 -8.16
N LYS A 29 19.93 16.79 -7.55
CA LYS A 29 20.46 15.65 -8.32
C LYS A 29 19.37 15.07 -9.21
N ARG A 30 19.70 14.80 -10.46
CA ARG A 30 18.73 14.26 -11.42
C ARG A 30 18.30 12.86 -11.01
N LYS A 31 16.99 12.63 -11.07
CA LYS A 31 16.35 11.34 -10.78
C LYS A 31 16.98 10.16 -11.54
N CYS A 32 17.32 10.36 -12.82
CA CYS A 32 17.93 9.32 -13.65
C CYS A 32 19.29 8.87 -13.11
N ASP A 33 20.07 9.79 -12.57
CA ASP A 33 21.41 9.50 -12.05
C ASP A 33 21.30 8.74 -10.73
N ILE A 34 20.37 9.14 -9.85
CA ILE A 34 20.08 8.43 -8.59
C ILE A 34 19.61 7.00 -8.88
N VAL A 35 18.71 6.81 -9.84
CA VAL A 35 18.19 5.50 -10.25
C VAL A 35 19.30 4.58 -10.73
N ARG A 36 20.24 5.10 -11.54
CA ARG A 36 21.36 4.34 -12.08
C ARG A 36 22.41 4.00 -11.03
N GLU A 37 22.75 4.97 -10.18
CA GLU A 37 23.82 4.82 -9.18
C GLU A 37 23.43 3.86 -8.05
N TYR A 38 22.16 3.88 -7.63
CA TYR A 38 21.68 3.07 -6.51
C TYR A 38 20.91 1.81 -6.94
N ASP A 39 20.83 1.50 -8.24
CA ASP A 39 20.08 0.36 -8.82
C ASP A 39 18.66 0.24 -8.24
N ILE A 40 17.93 1.35 -8.22
CA ILE A 40 16.53 1.39 -7.76
C ILE A 40 15.59 1.65 -8.94
N SER A 41 14.36 1.14 -8.84
CA SER A 41 13.36 1.45 -9.86
C SER A 41 13.00 2.94 -9.83
N SER A 42 12.89 3.58 -10.99
CA SER A 42 12.41 4.96 -11.13
C SER A 42 11.06 5.18 -10.44
N SER A 43 10.14 4.23 -10.57
CA SER A 43 8.81 4.30 -9.92
C SER A 43 8.87 4.19 -8.39
N LEU A 44 9.91 3.56 -7.86
CA LEU A 44 10.11 3.45 -6.41
C LEU A 44 10.59 4.78 -5.84
N LEU A 45 11.52 5.45 -6.53
CA LEU A 45 11.99 6.77 -6.14
C LEU A 45 10.86 7.82 -6.21
N ASP A 46 10.04 7.80 -7.25
CA ASP A 46 8.84 8.67 -7.34
C ASP A 46 7.92 8.50 -6.14
N LYS A 47 7.70 7.25 -5.75
CA LYS A 47 6.87 6.93 -4.59
C LYS A 47 7.46 7.53 -3.33
N TRP A 48 8.76 7.37 -3.09
CA TRP A 48 9.41 7.93 -1.90
C TRP A 48 9.40 9.45 -1.86
N ILE A 49 9.60 10.12 -3.00
CA ILE A 49 9.49 11.59 -3.09
C ILE A 49 8.08 12.02 -2.71
N LYS A 50 7.04 11.43 -3.32
CA LYS A 50 5.64 11.76 -3.01
C LYS A 50 5.32 11.50 -1.53
N GLN A 51 5.82 10.39 -0.99
CA GLN A 51 5.60 10.03 0.40
C GLN A 51 6.25 11.02 1.37
N SER A 52 7.49 11.44 1.11
CA SER A 52 8.17 12.41 1.96
C SER A 52 7.52 13.80 1.88
N THR A 53 7.06 14.24 0.70
CA THR A 53 6.45 15.56 0.53
C THR A 53 5.04 15.65 1.13
N SER A 54 4.31 14.53 1.17
CA SER A 54 2.92 14.53 1.64
C SER A 54 2.82 14.52 3.16
N THR A 55 3.56 13.64 3.83
CA THR A 55 3.38 13.34 5.25
C THR A 55 4.69 13.14 6.00
N GLY A 56 5.84 13.14 5.30
CA GLY A 56 7.14 12.86 5.90
C GLY A 56 7.35 11.39 6.32
N SER A 57 6.37 10.50 6.11
CA SER A 57 6.48 9.06 6.40
C SER A 57 6.55 8.25 5.11
N PHE A 58 7.43 7.25 5.09
CA PHE A 58 7.49 6.25 4.01
C PHE A 58 6.53 5.08 4.21
N LYS A 59 5.75 5.08 5.30
CA LYS A 59 4.75 4.05 5.58
C LYS A 59 3.45 4.42 4.90
N GLU A 60 2.98 3.54 4.01
CA GLU A 60 1.74 3.74 3.25
C GLU A 60 0.51 4.01 4.12
N LYS A 61 0.48 3.48 5.35
CA LYS A 61 -0.63 3.68 6.29
C LYS A 61 -0.73 5.12 6.76
N ASP A 62 0.41 5.78 6.91
CA ASP A 62 0.51 7.14 7.44
C ASP A 62 0.22 8.17 6.34
N ASN A 63 0.18 7.73 5.07
CA ASN A 63 -0.08 8.58 3.90
C ASN A 63 -1.50 8.43 3.36
N ARG A 64 -2.36 7.68 4.05
CA ARG A 64 -3.78 7.62 3.73
C ARG A 64 -4.45 8.86 4.26
N SER A 65 -5.30 9.46 3.42
CA SER A 65 -6.26 10.47 3.88
C SER A 65 -7.20 9.87 4.94
N GLU A 66 -7.72 10.70 5.83
CA GLU A 66 -8.78 10.30 6.77
C GLU A 66 -9.96 9.66 6.04
N GLU A 67 -10.36 10.23 4.90
CA GLU A 67 -11.41 9.70 4.02
C GLU A 67 -11.11 8.27 3.54
N GLU A 68 -9.85 7.98 3.16
CA GLU A 68 -9.44 6.64 2.73
C GLU A 68 -9.46 5.64 3.90
N GLN A 69 -9.09 6.09 5.10
CA GLN A 69 -9.13 5.26 6.31
C GLN A 69 -10.58 4.94 6.68
N GLU A 70 -11.47 5.92 6.64
CA GLU A 70 -12.90 5.75 6.85
C GLU A 70 -13.51 4.80 5.82
N LEU A 71 -13.16 4.95 4.54
CA LEU A 71 -13.64 4.06 3.48
C LEU A 71 -13.22 2.59 3.75
N ILE A 72 -12.00 2.36 4.22
CA ILE A 72 -11.53 1.02 4.59
C ILE A 72 -12.29 0.48 5.79
N GLN A 73 -12.54 1.31 6.81
CA GLN A 73 -13.32 0.94 8.00
C GLN A 73 -14.76 0.56 7.62
N LEU A 74 -15.42 1.41 6.82
CA LEU A 74 -16.78 1.21 6.33
C LEU A 74 -16.88 -0.08 5.51
N ARG A 75 -15.97 -0.34 4.58
CA ARG A 75 -15.97 -1.58 3.79
C ARG A 75 -15.84 -2.83 4.66
N LYS A 76 -15.01 -2.78 5.70
CA LYS A 76 -14.90 -3.88 6.67
C LYS A 76 -16.20 -4.08 7.44
N LYS A 77 -16.83 -2.99 7.89
CA LYS A 77 -18.10 -3.05 8.62
C LYS A 77 -19.23 -3.58 7.76
N VAL A 78 -19.34 -3.13 6.51
CA VAL A 78 -20.34 -3.66 5.55
C VAL A 78 -20.17 -5.16 5.36
N LYS A 79 -18.94 -5.61 5.10
CA LYS A 79 -18.66 -7.05 4.94
C LYS A 79 -19.05 -7.86 6.18
N GLN A 80 -18.75 -7.35 7.37
CA GLN A 80 -19.12 -8.01 8.63
C GLN A 80 -20.64 -8.10 8.78
N LEU A 81 -21.36 -7.00 8.49
CA LEU A 81 -22.82 -6.95 8.55
C LEU A 81 -23.47 -7.88 7.51
N GLU A 82 -22.92 -7.98 6.30
CA GLU A 82 -23.37 -8.91 5.27
C GLU A 82 -23.26 -10.36 5.76
N MET A 83 -22.11 -10.73 6.35
CA MET A 83 -21.92 -12.05 6.94
C MET A 83 -22.88 -12.33 8.09
N GLU A 84 -23.08 -11.37 9.00
CA GLU A 84 -24.05 -11.51 10.10
C GLU A 84 -25.46 -11.68 9.56
N ASN A 85 -25.84 -10.91 8.55
CA ASN A 85 -27.14 -11.00 7.91
C ASN A 85 -27.36 -12.37 7.25
N ASP A 86 -26.33 -12.91 6.59
CA ASP A 86 -26.37 -14.24 6.00
C ASP A 86 -26.54 -15.32 7.07
N ILE A 87 -25.81 -15.24 8.19
CA ILE A 87 -25.97 -16.17 9.32
C ILE A 87 -27.41 -16.09 9.88
N LEU A 88 -27.95 -14.88 10.06
CA LEU A 88 -29.31 -14.68 10.56
C LEU A 88 -30.35 -15.24 9.60
N LYS A 89 -30.18 -15.05 8.28
CA LYS A 89 -31.05 -15.64 7.26
C LYS A 89 -31.01 -17.17 7.30
N GLN A 90 -29.83 -17.76 7.43
CA GLN A 90 -29.70 -19.22 7.55
C GLN A 90 -30.37 -19.73 8.83
N ALA A 91 -30.19 -19.05 9.96
CA ALA A 91 -30.85 -19.41 11.22
C ALA A 91 -32.38 -19.32 11.11
N ALA A 92 -32.92 -18.25 10.49
CA ALA A 92 -34.35 -18.07 10.27
C ALA A 92 -34.94 -19.19 9.38
N LEU A 93 -34.24 -19.61 8.32
CA LEU A 93 -34.65 -20.72 7.48
C LEU A 93 -34.68 -22.06 8.23
N ILE A 94 -33.75 -22.29 9.16
CA ILE A 94 -33.71 -23.50 9.98
C ILE A 94 -34.85 -23.50 11.00
N LEU A 95 -35.09 -22.36 11.66
CA LEU A 95 -36.12 -22.22 12.70
C LEU A 95 -37.55 -22.20 12.13
N GLY A 96 -37.76 -21.60 10.96
CA GLY A 96 -39.06 -21.54 10.28
C GLY A 96 -39.48 -22.83 9.57
N ARG A 97 -38.68 -23.90 9.62
CA ARG A 97 -39.00 -25.24 9.11
C ARG A 97 -39.51 -26.20 10.19
N ARG A 98 -39.80 -25.69 11.40
CA ARG A 98 -40.57 -26.39 12.43
C ARG A 98 -42.04 -26.04 12.35
#